data_AF-A0A3D3LSQ6-F1
#
_entry.id   AF-A0A3D3LSQ6-F1
#
_cell.length_a   1.000
_cell.length_b   1.000
_cell.length_c   1.000
_cell.angle_alpha   90.00
_cell.angle_beta   90.00
_cell.angle_gamma   90.00
#
_symmetry.space_group_name_H-M   'P 1'
#
loop_
_entity.id
_entity.type
_entity.pdbx_description
1 polymer ?
#
loop_
_entity_poly.entity_id
_entity_poly.type
_entity_poly.pdbx_seq_one_letter_code
_entity_poly.pdbx_strand_id
1 'polypeptide(L)'
;MPGIIEPKYELQTYMVKEIKLALKDADFILYIIDSKEFNKDEFSSNLKLIEDKKYSVVLNKIDEIDNEKLIEIGNEINKLTKTDLIPLSAKTGFNIDNLKKIIFENLPESEFLYDEETTTDKPEKFFVSEIIRNNILTLFKEEIPYSVHIDIREFKEEKNKKDLINADIIVERESQKIIIIGKGGSMIKKIGQNSRKQIEDFLGREVVLKLFVKVKSDWRKDERYIKSLF
;
A
#
# COMPACT_ATOMS: atom_id res chain seq x y z
N MET A 1 -3.55 1.65 -3.14
CA MET A 1 -4.85 1.45 -2.46
C MET A 1 -4.88 0.06 -1.84
N PRO A 2 -5.66 -0.17 -0.78
CA PRO A 2 -5.93 -1.54 -0.35
C PRO A 2 -6.59 -2.35 -1.48
N GLY A 3 -6.37 -3.66 -1.48
CA GLY A 3 -7.07 -4.56 -2.39
C GLY A 3 -8.58 -4.48 -2.20
N ILE A 4 -9.35 -4.84 -3.22
CA ILE A 4 -10.80 -4.99 -3.09
C ILE A 4 -11.04 -6.20 -2.18
N ILE A 5 -11.51 -5.93 -0.96
CA ILE A 5 -11.73 -6.94 0.08
C ILE A 5 -13.19 -6.88 0.50
N GLU A 6 -13.81 -8.05 0.72
CA GLU A 6 -15.11 -8.12 1.38
C GLU A 6 -14.96 -7.71 2.86
N PRO A 7 -15.59 -6.61 3.29
CA PRO A 7 -15.28 -6.01 4.59
C PRO A 7 -15.87 -6.84 5.73
N LYS A 8 -15.01 -7.21 6.68
CA LYS A 8 -15.37 -7.96 7.91
C LYS A 8 -15.49 -7.07 9.15
N TYR A 9 -14.96 -5.83 9.11
CA TYR A 9 -14.96 -4.88 10.22
C TYR A 9 -14.86 -3.43 9.71
N GLU A 10 -15.14 -2.45 10.57
CA GLU A 10 -15.37 -1.04 10.20
C GLU A 10 -14.19 -0.38 9.47
N LEU A 11 -12.94 -0.67 9.87
CA LEU A 11 -11.77 -0.23 9.10
C LEU A 11 -11.81 -0.71 7.65
N GLN A 12 -12.18 -1.97 7.40
CA GLN A 12 -12.32 -2.49 6.03
C GLN A 12 -13.51 -1.83 5.32
N THR A 13 -14.62 -1.57 6.02
CA THR A 13 -15.75 -0.81 5.45
C THR A 13 -15.32 0.58 5.02
N TYR A 14 -14.52 1.27 5.85
CA TYR A 14 -13.95 2.57 5.53
C TYR A 14 -12.99 2.47 4.33
N MET A 15 -12.09 1.48 4.31
CA MET A 15 -11.19 1.23 3.18
C MET A 15 -11.94 0.96 1.86
N VAL A 16 -13.02 0.17 1.90
CA VAL A 16 -13.89 -0.07 0.74
C VAL A 16 -14.58 1.22 0.29
N LYS A 17 -15.00 2.07 1.23
CA LYS A 17 -15.57 3.38 0.91
C LYS A 17 -14.55 4.28 0.22
N GLU A 18 -13.31 4.35 0.72
CA GLU A 18 -12.22 5.10 0.10
C GLU A 18 -11.88 4.58 -1.29
N ILE A 19 -11.85 3.24 -1.48
CA ILE A 19 -11.69 2.64 -2.81
C ILE A 19 -12.82 3.10 -3.74
N LYS A 20 -14.08 3.07 -3.30
CA LYS A 20 -15.22 3.53 -4.13
C LYS A 20 -15.14 5.00 -4.50
N LEU A 21 -14.69 5.86 -3.58
CA LEU A 21 -14.47 7.28 -3.87
C LEU A 21 -13.36 7.47 -4.89
N ALA A 22 -12.21 6.83 -4.68
CA ALA A 22 -11.08 6.89 -5.62
C ALA A 22 -11.45 6.35 -7.02
N LEU A 23 -12.21 5.26 -7.10
CA LEU A 23 -12.71 4.72 -8.38
C LEU A 23 -13.67 5.69 -9.09
N LYS A 24 -14.43 6.48 -8.33
CA LYS A 24 -15.37 7.46 -8.90
C LYS A 24 -14.63 8.64 -9.54
N ASP A 25 -13.54 9.10 -8.93
CA ASP A 25 -12.78 10.26 -9.40
C ASP A 25 -11.63 9.88 -10.35
N ALA A 26 -11.30 8.58 -10.47
CA ALA A 26 -10.25 8.13 -11.38
C ALA A 26 -10.61 8.32 -12.85
N ASP A 27 -9.69 8.94 -13.61
CA ASP A 27 -9.75 9.06 -15.06
C ASP A 27 -9.39 7.75 -15.78
N PHE A 28 -8.47 6.99 -15.20
CA PHE A 28 -7.99 5.73 -15.74
C PHE A 28 -7.62 4.75 -14.60
N ILE A 29 -8.07 3.50 -14.72
CA ILE A 29 -7.88 2.47 -13.69
C ILE A 29 -6.95 1.37 -14.19
N LEU A 30 -5.94 1.02 -13.39
CA LEU A 30 -5.15 -0.19 -13.59
C LEU A 30 -5.67 -1.30 -12.67
N TYR A 31 -6.25 -2.33 -13.26
CA TYR A 31 -6.70 -3.50 -12.53
C TYR A 31 -5.61 -4.56 -12.51
N ILE A 32 -4.88 -4.63 -11.39
CA ILE A 32 -3.68 -5.48 -11.26
C ILE A 32 -4.06 -6.84 -10.71
N ILE A 33 -3.60 -7.90 -11.39
CA ILE A 33 -3.83 -9.30 -11.06
C ILE A 33 -2.47 -9.97 -10.83
N ASP A 34 -2.40 -10.82 -9.80
CA ASP A 34 -1.29 -11.76 -9.62
C ASP A 34 -1.48 -12.96 -10.54
N SER A 35 -0.53 -13.22 -11.44
CA SER A 35 -0.64 -14.31 -12.41
C SER A 35 -0.68 -15.71 -11.79
N LYS A 36 -0.16 -15.89 -10.57
CA LYS A 36 -0.24 -17.17 -9.87
C LYS A 36 -1.57 -17.41 -9.18
N GLU A 37 -2.22 -16.34 -8.75
CA GLU A 37 -3.46 -16.39 -7.96
C GLU A 37 -4.70 -16.06 -8.82
N PHE A 38 -4.58 -16.07 -10.15
CA PHE A 38 -5.69 -15.74 -11.03
C PHE A 38 -6.89 -16.64 -10.78
N ASN A 39 -7.98 -16.01 -10.33
CA ASN A 39 -9.28 -16.63 -10.16
C ASN A 39 -10.30 -15.92 -11.07
N LYS A 40 -10.91 -16.69 -11.98
CA LYS A 40 -11.85 -16.18 -12.97
C LYS A 40 -13.12 -15.58 -12.35
N ASP A 41 -13.67 -16.24 -11.34
CA ASP A 41 -14.94 -15.82 -10.73
C ASP A 41 -14.76 -14.54 -9.92
N GLU A 42 -13.65 -14.44 -9.19
CA GLU A 42 -13.25 -13.24 -8.47
C GLU A 42 -12.98 -12.08 -9.45
N PHE A 43 -12.23 -12.34 -10.52
CA PHE A 43 -11.98 -11.35 -11.57
C PHE A 43 -13.29 -10.82 -12.16
N SER A 44 -14.20 -11.71 -12.56
CA SER A 44 -15.50 -11.36 -13.13
C SER A 44 -16.37 -10.54 -12.17
N SER A 45 -16.38 -10.92 -10.88
CA SER A 45 -17.12 -10.18 -9.86
C SER A 45 -16.58 -8.77 -9.65
N ASN A 46 -15.25 -8.64 -9.54
CA ASN A 46 -14.57 -7.37 -9.33
C ASN A 46 -14.62 -6.45 -10.55
N LEU A 47 -14.65 -7.01 -11.77
CA LEU A 47 -14.74 -6.25 -13.01
C LEU A 47 -15.97 -5.34 -13.05
N LYS A 48 -17.10 -5.80 -12.49
CA LYS A 48 -18.35 -5.03 -12.38
C LYS A 48 -18.21 -3.74 -11.58
N LEU A 49 -17.18 -3.62 -10.75
CA LEU A 49 -16.93 -2.42 -9.95
C LEU A 49 -16.27 -1.30 -10.77
N ILE A 50 -15.69 -1.64 -11.93
CA ILE A 50 -14.89 -0.72 -12.75
C ILE A 50 -15.31 -0.69 -14.22
N GLU A 51 -16.27 -1.51 -14.62
CA GLU A 51 -16.66 -1.66 -16.04
C GLU A 51 -17.20 -0.39 -16.68
N ASP A 52 -17.78 0.52 -15.89
CA ASP A 52 -18.28 1.83 -16.34
C ASP A 52 -17.17 2.89 -16.50
N LYS A 53 -15.92 2.54 -16.22
CA LYS A 53 -14.77 3.44 -16.26
C LYS A 53 -13.78 3.01 -17.33
N LYS A 54 -12.85 3.90 -17.67
CA LYS A 54 -11.71 3.54 -18.52
C LYS A 54 -10.69 2.78 -17.68
N TYR A 55 -10.37 1.54 -18.06
CA TYR A 55 -9.42 0.73 -17.32
C TYR A 55 -8.48 -0.04 -18.24
N SER A 56 -7.49 -0.73 -17.68
CA SER A 56 -6.71 -1.77 -18.34
C SER A 56 -6.36 -2.85 -17.33
N VAL A 57 -6.24 -4.09 -17.81
CA VAL A 57 -5.88 -5.22 -16.95
C VAL A 57 -4.38 -5.41 -16.99
N VAL A 58 -3.76 -5.43 -15.81
CA VAL A 58 -2.32 -5.64 -15.66
C VAL A 58 -2.10 -7.01 -15.02
N LEU A 59 -1.54 -7.95 -15.77
CA LEU A 59 -1.18 -9.26 -15.26
C LEU A 59 0.27 -9.24 -14.79
N ASN A 60 0.48 -9.12 -13.48
CA ASN A 60 1.79 -9.00 -12.86
C ASN A 60 2.35 -10.38 -12.47
N LYS A 61 3.67 -10.44 -12.22
CA LYS A 61 4.43 -11.64 -11.82
C LYS A 61 4.48 -12.75 -12.88
N ILE A 62 4.43 -12.38 -14.16
CA ILE A 62 4.53 -13.36 -15.25
C ILE A 62 5.86 -14.14 -15.25
N ASP A 63 6.89 -13.63 -14.56
CA ASP A 63 8.16 -14.33 -14.34
C ASP A 63 8.01 -15.59 -13.46
N GLU A 64 6.87 -15.76 -12.80
CA GLU A 64 6.60 -16.88 -11.91
C GLU A 64 5.69 -17.96 -12.52
N ILE A 65 5.27 -17.82 -13.79
CA ILE A 65 4.45 -18.80 -14.51
C ILE A 65 5.07 -19.13 -15.87
N ASP A 66 4.64 -20.24 -16.49
CA ASP A 66 5.07 -20.59 -17.85
C ASP A 66 4.20 -19.94 -18.93
N ASN A 67 4.65 -20.06 -20.18
CA ASN A 67 3.96 -19.49 -21.34
C ASN A 67 2.58 -20.11 -21.58
N GLU A 68 2.41 -21.41 -21.30
CA GLU A 68 1.12 -22.08 -21.49
C GLU A 68 0.07 -21.50 -20.55
N LYS A 69 0.42 -21.33 -19.27
CA LYS A 69 -0.46 -20.73 -18.27
C LYS A 69 -0.73 -19.26 -18.56
N LEU A 70 0.27 -18.52 -19.04
CA LEU A 70 0.11 -17.12 -19.42
C LEU A 70 -0.91 -16.97 -20.56
N ILE A 71 -0.83 -17.83 -21.59
CA ILE A 71 -1.78 -17.85 -22.71
C ILE A 71 -3.19 -18.23 -22.23
N GLU A 72 -3.29 -19.23 -21.36
CA GLU A 72 -4.57 -19.65 -20.76
C GLU A 72 -5.26 -18.49 -20.03
N ILE A 73 -4.55 -17.83 -19.11
CA ILE A 73 -5.07 -16.70 -18.34
C ILE A 73 -5.44 -15.54 -19.27
N GLY A 74 -4.58 -15.21 -20.23
CA GLY A 74 -4.85 -14.13 -21.17
C GLY A 74 -6.11 -14.37 -22.01
N ASN A 75 -6.33 -15.61 -22.46
CA ASN A 75 -7.54 -16.00 -23.16
C ASN A 75 -8.79 -15.89 -22.28
N GLU A 76 -8.71 -16.28 -21.00
CA GLU A 76 -9.84 -16.14 -20.07
C GLU A 76 -10.18 -14.67 -19.79
N ILE A 77 -9.17 -13.81 -19.60
CA ILE A 77 -9.38 -12.37 -19.40
C ILE A 77 -9.99 -11.75 -20.66
N ASN A 78 -9.45 -12.02 -21.85
CA ASN A 78 -9.95 -11.48 -23.12
C ASN A 78 -11.39 -11.91 -23.46
N LYS A 79 -11.88 -13.03 -22.90
CA LYS A 79 -13.30 -13.42 -23.01
C LYS A 79 -14.22 -12.58 -22.13
N LEU A 80 -13.71 -12.06 -21.03
CA LEU A 80 -14.47 -11.37 -20.00
C LEU A 80 -14.40 -9.85 -20.11
N THR A 81 -13.36 -9.32 -20.75
CA THR A 81 -13.19 -7.88 -20.99
C THR A 81 -12.70 -7.60 -22.40
N LYS A 82 -12.96 -6.39 -22.88
CA LYS A 82 -12.51 -5.88 -24.18
C LYS A 82 -11.34 -4.90 -24.05
N THR A 83 -10.80 -4.73 -22.84
CA THR A 83 -9.71 -3.78 -22.59
C THR A 83 -8.34 -4.38 -22.90
N ASP A 84 -7.32 -3.51 -22.98
CA ASP A 84 -5.93 -3.93 -23.05
C ASP A 84 -5.52 -4.80 -21.85
N LEU A 85 -4.94 -5.97 -22.16
CA LEU A 85 -4.27 -6.84 -21.21
C LEU A 85 -2.75 -6.65 -21.31
N ILE A 86 -2.14 -6.27 -20.20
CA ILE A 86 -0.74 -5.90 -20.12
C ILE A 86 -0.02 -6.92 -19.22
N PRO A 87 0.60 -7.98 -19.80
CA PRO A 87 1.42 -8.90 -19.03
C PRO A 87 2.76 -8.24 -18.68
N LEU A 88 3.12 -8.21 -17.40
CA LEU A 88 4.36 -7.57 -16.93
C LEU A 88 4.98 -8.30 -15.74
N SER A 89 6.24 -7.97 -15.44
CA SER A 89 6.86 -8.33 -14.16
C SER A 89 7.42 -7.08 -13.50
N ALA A 90 6.74 -6.65 -12.43
CA ALA A 90 7.22 -5.53 -11.62
C ALA A 90 8.57 -5.82 -10.94
N LYS A 91 8.88 -7.11 -10.72
CA LYS A 91 10.13 -7.55 -10.10
C LYS A 91 11.32 -7.44 -11.05
N THR A 92 11.15 -7.83 -12.31
CA THR A 92 12.24 -7.78 -13.31
C THR A 92 12.26 -6.49 -14.11
N GLY A 93 11.18 -5.71 -14.05
CA GLY A 93 10.98 -4.51 -14.88
C GLY A 93 10.42 -4.80 -16.27
N PHE A 94 10.12 -6.06 -16.60
CA PHE A 94 9.58 -6.44 -17.90
C PHE A 94 8.25 -5.72 -18.18
N ASN A 95 8.15 -5.10 -19.36
CA ASN A 95 6.96 -4.42 -19.91
C ASN A 95 6.47 -3.18 -19.11
N ILE A 96 7.27 -2.66 -18.17
CA ILE A 96 6.92 -1.47 -17.39
C ILE A 96 6.84 -0.20 -18.25
N ASP A 97 7.73 -0.03 -19.23
CA ASP A 97 7.72 1.16 -20.08
C ASP A 97 6.52 1.20 -21.03
N ASN A 98 6.06 0.04 -21.50
CA ASN A 98 4.82 -0.05 -22.25
C ASN A 98 3.60 0.30 -21.37
N LEU A 99 3.57 -0.16 -20.12
CA LEU A 99 2.53 0.24 -19.17
C LEU A 99 2.51 1.76 -18.99
N LYS A 100 3.67 2.40 -18.80
CA LYS A 100 3.76 3.88 -18.69
C LYS A 100 3.19 4.57 -19.92
N LYS A 101 3.52 4.08 -21.12
CA LYS A 101 3.01 4.62 -22.39
C LYS A 101 1.47 4.51 -22.46
N ILE A 102 0.92 3.34 -22.12
CA ILE A 102 -0.54 3.13 -22.10
C ILE A 102 -1.21 4.06 -21.09
N ILE A 103 -0.64 4.23 -19.88
CA ILE A 103 -1.17 5.19 -18.91
C ILE A 103 -1.21 6.59 -19.54
N PHE A 104 -0.07 7.05 -20.08
CA PHE A 104 0.04 8.38 -20.66
C PHE A 104 -0.95 8.64 -21.80
N GLU A 105 -1.11 7.68 -22.72
CA GLU A 105 -2.07 7.76 -23.84
C GLU A 105 -3.53 7.77 -23.38
N ASN A 106 -3.81 7.30 -22.16
CA ASN A 106 -5.16 7.19 -21.64
C ASN A 106 -5.56 8.32 -20.68
N LEU A 107 -4.61 9.15 -20.23
CA LEU A 107 -4.87 10.33 -19.39
C LEU A 107 -5.59 11.44 -20.18
N PRO A 108 -6.51 12.18 -19.55
CA PRO A 108 -7.12 13.35 -20.16
C PRO A 108 -6.13 14.51 -20.25
N GLU A 109 -6.28 15.34 -21.28
CA GLU A 109 -5.57 16.61 -21.36
C GLU A 109 -6.05 17.52 -20.22
N SER A 110 -5.12 17.97 -19.38
CA SER A 110 -5.39 18.84 -18.25
C SER A 110 -4.15 19.64 -17.89
N GLU A 111 -4.35 20.77 -17.20
CA GLU A 111 -3.24 21.45 -16.53
C GLU A 111 -2.67 20.55 -15.44
N PHE A 112 -1.37 20.66 -15.20
CA PHE A 112 -0.76 19.89 -14.13
C PHE A 112 -1.39 20.28 -12.79
N LEU A 113 -1.93 19.27 -12.11
CA LEU A 113 -2.51 19.43 -10.77
C LEU A 113 -1.43 19.71 -9.70
N TYR A 114 -0.17 19.42 -10.02
CA TYR A 114 0.99 19.59 -9.16
C TYR A 114 2.18 20.10 -9.98
N ASP A 115 3.06 20.89 -9.37
CA ASP A 115 4.28 21.38 -10.03
C ASP A 115 5.23 20.22 -10.37
N GLU A 116 6.07 20.35 -11.40
CA GLU A 116 7.01 19.30 -11.84
C GLU A 116 7.98 18.84 -10.74
N GLU A 117 8.29 19.70 -9.76
CA GLU A 117 9.15 19.38 -8.61
C GLU A 117 8.39 18.65 -7.48
N THR A 118 7.05 18.59 -7.55
CA THR A 118 6.22 17.93 -6.56
C THR A 118 6.32 16.41 -6.73
N THR A 119 7.23 15.80 -5.97
CA THR A 119 7.40 14.33 -5.98
C THR A 119 6.18 13.61 -5.37
N THR A 120 5.46 14.27 -4.45
CA THR A 120 4.24 13.77 -3.79
C THR A 120 3.53 14.89 -3.03
N ASP A 121 2.20 14.82 -2.97
CA ASP A 121 1.31 15.68 -2.16
C ASP A 121 1.31 15.30 -0.66
N LYS A 122 1.95 14.18 -0.28
CA LYS A 122 1.92 13.67 1.08
C LYS A 122 3.09 14.21 1.92
N PRO A 123 2.83 14.64 3.17
CA PRO A 123 3.90 15.08 4.07
C PRO A 123 4.93 13.97 4.32
N GLU A 124 6.21 14.31 4.52
CA GLU A 124 7.28 13.34 4.84
C GLU A 124 6.90 12.37 5.97
N LYS A 125 6.13 12.87 6.95
CA LYS A 125 5.58 12.07 8.05
C LYS A 125 4.79 10.84 7.57
N PHE A 126 4.04 10.96 6.48
CA PHE A 126 3.32 9.84 5.89
C PHE A 126 4.30 8.75 5.42
N PHE A 127 5.32 9.09 4.65
CA PHE A 127 6.31 8.11 4.18
C PHE A 127 7.07 7.47 5.33
N VAL A 128 7.45 8.25 6.34
CA VAL A 128 8.06 7.71 7.55
C VAL A 128 7.14 6.70 8.24
N SER A 129 5.85 7.02 8.40
CA SER A 129 4.88 6.08 8.97
C SER A 129 4.74 4.80 8.15
N GLU A 130 4.73 4.91 6.82
CA GLU A 130 4.63 3.79 5.89
C GLU A 130 5.88 2.90 5.91
N ILE A 131 7.08 3.50 5.99
CA ILE A 131 8.34 2.75 6.13
C ILE A 131 8.32 1.92 7.42
N ILE A 132 7.88 2.51 8.54
CA ILE A 132 7.77 1.78 9.82
C ILE A 132 6.74 0.65 9.69
N ARG A 133 5.57 0.95 9.11
CA ARG A 133 4.49 -0.04 8.90
C ARG A 133 4.95 -1.20 8.01
N ASN A 134 5.64 -0.93 6.91
CA ASN A 134 6.19 -1.94 6.01
C ASN A 134 7.24 -2.83 6.67
N ASN A 135 8.07 -2.26 7.55
CA ASN A 135 9.01 -3.06 8.33
C ASN A 135 8.31 -4.00 9.31
N ILE A 136 7.20 -3.58 9.92
CA ILE A 136 6.36 -4.45 10.73
C ILE A 136 5.75 -5.55 9.84
N LEU A 137 5.11 -5.21 8.73
CA LEU A 137 4.54 -6.17 7.77
C LEU A 137 5.56 -7.21 7.29
N THR A 138 6.79 -6.81 7.03
CA THR A 138 7.84 -7.71 6.56
C THR A 138 8.31 -8.68 7.64
N LEU A 139 8.31 -8.22 8.90
CA LEU A 139 8.88 -8.94 10.02
C LEU A 139 7.90 -9.88 10.73
N PHE A 140 6.59 -9.63 10.62
CA PHE A 140 5.54 -10.44 11.23
C PHE A 140 4.63 -11.04 10.16
N LYS A 141 4.31 -12.33 10.27
CA LYS A 141 3.51 -13.07 9.28
C LYS A 141 2.08 -13.44 9.75
N GLU A 142 1.73 -13.07 10.98
CA GLU A 142 0.43 -13.41 11.61
C GLU A 142 -0.58 -12.27 11.48
N GLU A 143 -1.66 -12.21 12.28
CA GLU A 143 -2.73 -11.19 12.21
C GLU A 143 -2.28 -9.77 12.62
N ILE A 144 -1.08 -9.64 13.20
CA ILE A 144 -0.53 -8.39 13.76
C ILE A 144 -0.34 -7.28 12.72
N PRO A 145 0.22 -7.53 11.52
CA PRO A 145 0.50 -6.47 10.55
C PRO A 145 -0.74 -5.69 10.09
N TYR A 146 -1.91 -6.33 10.07
CA TYR A 146 -3.17 -5.72 9.62
C TYR A 146 -3.91 -4.96 10.74
N SER A 147 -3.37 -4.96 11.97
CA SER A 147 -3.97 -4.33 13.15
C SER A 147 -3.09 -3.25 13.80
N VAL A 148 -2.08 -2.77 13.05
CA VAL A 148 -1.15 -1.74 13.50
C VAL A 148 -1.42 -0.42 12.78
N HIS A 149 -1.49 0.66 13.53
CA HIS A 149 -1.42 2.03 13.02
C HIS A 149 -0.15 2.71 13.51
N ILE A 150 0.49 3.51 12.64
CA ILE A 150 1.70 4.26 12.97
C ILE A 150 1.35 5.74 13.04
N ASP A 151 1.49 6.33 14.23
CA ASP A 151 1.26 7.75 14.47
C ASP A 151 2.58 8.49 14.72
N ILE A 152 2.90 9.48 13.88
CA ILE A 152 4.10 10.31 14.02
C ILE A 152 3.79 11.49 14.94
N ARG A 153 3.99 11.29 16.24
CA ARG A 153 3.75 12.30 17.27
C ARG A 153 4.65 13.52 17.17
N GLU A 154 5.91 13.30 16.80
CA GLU A 154 6.89 14.37 16.67
C GLU A 154 7.79 14.09 15.47
N PHE A 155 7.97 15.12 14.66
CA PHE A 155 8.99 15.18 13.63
C PHE A 155 9.63 16.56 13.78
N LYS A 156 10.84 16.59 14.33
CA LYS A 156 11.56 17.83 14.58
C LYS A 156 12.84 17.84 13.76
N GLU A 157 12.89 18.79 12.84
CA GLU A 157 14.09 19.06 12.06
C GLU A 157 15.10 19.81 12.93
N GLU A 158 16.31 19.29 13.03
CA GLU A 158 17.35 19.85 13.87
C GLU A 158 18.53 20.32 13.02
N LYS A 159 18.80 21.63 13.01
CA LYS A 159 19.95 22.18 12.28
C LYS A 159 21.26 21.61 12.85
N ASN A 160 22.09 21.05 11.98
CA ASN A 160 23.40 20.45 12.31
C ASN A 160 23.33 19.27 13.31
N LYS A 161 22.17 18.62 13.42
CA LYS A 161 21.99 17.40 14.22
C LYS A 161 21.10 16.43 13.45
N LYS A 162 20.90 15.26 14.04
CA LYS A 162 19.95 14.27 13.53
C LYS A 162 18.53 14.73 13.83
N ASP A 163 17.64 14.58 12.86
CA ASP A 163 16.22 14.89 13.07
C ASP A 163 15.60 13.94 14.07
N LEU A 164 14.72 14.44 14.92
CA LEU A 164 14.05 13.65 15.94
C LEU A 164 12.68 13.20 15.43
N ILE A 165 12.47 11.88 15.40
CA ILE A 165 11.20 11.26 15.02
C ILE A 165 10.70 10.41 16.18
N ASN A 166 9.56 10.79 16.76
CA ASN A 166 8.85 9.98 17.75
C ASN A 166 7.59 9.40 17.12
N ALA A 167 7.52 8.07 17.06
CA ALA A 167 6.39 7.35 16.49
C ALA A 167 5.76 6.38 17.48
N ASP A 168 4.44 6.30 17.46
CA ASP A 168 3.66 5.30 18.18
C ASP A 168 3.22 4.19 17.24
N ILE A 169 3.52 2.96 17.64
CA ILE A 169 2.98 1.73 17.08
C ILE A 169 1.73 1.39 17.90
N ILE A 170 0.56 1.63 17.33
CA ILE A 170 -0.73 1.44 17.99
C ILE A 170 -1.29 0.08 17.61
N VAL A 171 -1.55 -0.77 18.60
CA VAL A 171 -2.11 -2.12 18.47
C VAL A 171 -3.42 -2.23 19.25
N GLU A 172 -4.21 -3.28 18.99
CA GLU A 172 -5.50 -3.46 19.65
C GLU A 172 -5.44 -4.24 20.97
N ARG A 173 -4.51 -5.19 21.07
CA ARG A 173 -4.43 -6.13 22.20
C ARG A 173 -3.06 -6.11 22.86
N GLU A 174 -3.04 -6.32 24.18
CA GLU A 174 -1.78 -6.39 24.94
C GLU A 174 -0.87 -7.53 24.45
N SER A 175 -1.45 -8.66 24.00
CA SER A 175 -0.69 -9.75 23.39
C SER A 175 0.09 -9.30 22.15
N GLN A 176 -0.50 -8.47 21.30
CA GLN A 176 0.15 -7.91 20.12
C GLN A 176 1.28 -6.97 20.52
N LYS A 177 1.09 -6.14 21.55
CA LYS A 177 2.13 -5.26 22.07
C LYS A 177 3.34 -6.06 22.56
N ILE A 178 3.12 -7.15 23.29
CA ILE A 178 4.20 -8.05 23.75
C ILE A 178 4.97 -8.61 22.54
N ILE A 179 4.27 -9.03 21.48
CA ILE A 179 4.89 -9.59 20.27
C ILE A 179 5.69 -8.52 19.50
N ILE A 180 5.16 -7.30 19.34
CA ILE A 180 5.86 -6.18 18.71
C ILE A 180 7.13 -5.80 19.47
N ILE A 181 7.08 -5.80 20.81
CA ILE A 181 8.26 -5.52 21.65
C ILE A 181 9.28 -6.66 21.53
N GLY A 182 8.81 -7.91 21.59
CA GLY A 182 9.66 -9.10 21.61
C GLY A 182 10.43 -9.27 22.91
N LYS A 183 11.01 -10.46 23.12
CA LYS A 183 11.78 -10.79 24.33
C LYS A 183 12.93 -9.80 24.52
N GLY A 184 12.93 -9.04 25.63
CA GLY A 184 13.96 -8.04 25.93
C GLY A 184 13.99 -6.85 24.97
N GLY A 185 12.88 -6.57 24.28
CA GLY A 185 12.81 -5.49 23.29
C GLY A 185 13.55 -5.80 21.99
N SER A 186 13.87 -7.08 21.72
CA SER A 186 14.62 -7.49 20.54
C SER A 186 13.92 -7.11 19.24
N MET A 187 12.59 -7.21 19.23
CA MET A 187 11.81 -7.06 18.01
C MET A 187 11.56 -5.60 17.68
N ILE A 188 11.20 -4.77 18.66
CA ILE A 188 11.10 -3.32 18.48
C ILE A 188 12.45 -2.68 18.09
N LYS A 189 13.56 -3.19 18.61
CA LYS A 189 14.91 -2.76 18.18
C LYS A 189 15.14 -3.09 16.70
N LYS A 190 14.76 -4.29 16.25
CA LYS A 190 14.90 -4.70 14.86
C LYS A 190 14.04 -3.85 13.92
N ILE A 191 12.78 -3.58 14.30
CA ILE A 191 11.89 -2.67 13.57
C ILE A 191 12.52 -1.29 13.47
N GLY A 192 13.00 -0.74 14.59
CA GLY A 192 13.63 0.58 14.64
C GLY A 192 14.90 0.68 13.79
N GLN A 193 15.76 -0.33 13.83
CA GLN A 193 16.99 -0.36 13.03
C GLN A 193 16.70 -0.38 11.53
N ASN A 194 15.81 -1.27 11.08
CA ASN A 194 15.46 -1.38 9.67
C ASN A 194 14.73 -0.12 9.16
N SER A 195 13.81 0.41 9.98
CA SER A 195 13.04 1.61 9.63
C SER A 195 13.94 2.83 9.56
N ARG A 196 14.82 3.03 10.55
CA ARG A 196 15.76 4.16 10.57
C ARG A 196 16.61 4.21 9.31
N LYS A 197 17.20 3.07 8.91
CA LYS A 197 18.02 3.01 7.69
C LYS A 197 17.23 3.47 6.45
N GLN A 198 16.05 2.92 6.25
CA GLN A 198 15.20 3.29 5.10
C GLN A 198 14.72 4.74 5.16
N ILE A 199 14.44 5.27 6.35
CA ILE A 199 14.08 6.68 6.53
C ILE A 199 15.25 7.59 6.20
N GLU A 200 16.47 7.27 6.65
CA GLU A 200 17.68 8.04 6.33
C GLU A 200 17.96 8.02 4.82
N ASP A 201 17.81 6.85 4.18
CA ASP A 201 17.94 6.71 2.73
C ASP A 201 16.88 7.54 1.97
N PHE A 202 15.64 7.56 2.47
CA PHE A 202 14.53 8.32 1.88
C PHE A 202 14.69 9.85 2.05
N LEU A 203 15.06 10.30 3.25
CA LEU A 203 15.16 11.73 3.56
C LEU A 203 16.52 12.35 3.16
N GLY A 204 17.53 11.52 2.90
CA GLY A 204 18.90 11.98 2.63
C GLY A 204 19.61 12.63 3.84
N ARG A 205 19.09 12.42 5.05
CA ARG A 205 19.59 13.01 6.31
C ARG A 205 19.51 12.01 7.46
N GLU A 206 20.40 12.14 8.43
CA GLU A 206 20.45 11.25 9.59
C GLU A 206 19.30 11.52 10.58
N VAL A 207 18.75 10.47 11.19
CA VAL A 207 17.60 10.61 12.12
C VAL A 207 17.81 9.83 13.43
N VAL A 208 17.18 10.33 14.49
CA VAL A 208 16.93 9.62 15.74
C VAL A 208 15.48 9.18 15.76
N LEU A 209 15.26 7.88 15.50
CA LEU A 209 13.94 7.26 15.56
C LEU A 209 13.68 6.66 16.94
N LYS A 210 12.62 7.13 17.62
CA LYS A 210 12.10 6.52 18.85
C LYS A 210 10.73 5.92 18.58
N LEU A 211 10.60 4.63 18.87
CA LEU A 211 9.36 3.86 18.72
C LEU A 211 8.77 3.55 20.09
N PHE A 212 7.46 3.75 20.23
CA PHE A 212 6.70 3.39 21.42
C PHE A 212 5.55 2.48 21.02
N VAL A 213 5.23 1.46 21.82
CA VAL A 213 4.10 0.57 21.53
C VAL A 213 2.96 0.88 22.48
N LYS A 214 1.81 1.25 21.94
CA LYS A 214 0.60 1.60 22.70
C LYS A 214 -0.54 0.66 22.34
N VAL A 215 -1.35 0.32 23.34
CA VAL A 215 -2.57 -0.47 23.14
C VAL A 215 -3.74 0.50 23.16
N LYS A 216 -4.56 0.44 22.11
CA LYS A 216 -5.85 1.12 22.03
C LYS A 216 -6.88 0.07 21.62
N SER A 217 -7.67 -0.40 22.57
CA SER A 217 -8.66 -1.44 22.31
C SER A 217 -9.72 -0.98 21.31
N ASP A 218 -10.11 -1.89 20.41
CA ASP A 218 -11.17 -1.70 19.40
C ASP A 218 -11.03 -0.42 18.53
N TRP A 219 -9.81 0.09 18.35
CA TRP A 219 -9.59 1.31 17.58
C TRP A 219 -10.05 1.17 16.12
N ARG A 220 -10.02 -0.06 15.55
CA ARG A 220 -10.53 -0.36 14.20
C ARG A 220 -12.06 -0.32 14.09
N LYS A 221 -12.78 -0.17 15.20
CA LYS A 221 -14.24 0.01 15.27
C LYS A 221 -14.65 1.44 15.62
N ASP A 222 -13.71 2.27 16.09
CA ASP A 222 -13.95 3.66 16.44
C ASP A 222 -13.92 4.53 15.18
N GLU A 223 -15.08 4.77 14.59
CA GLU A 223 -15.24 5.56 13.35
C GLU A 223 -14.62 6.97 13.47
N ARG A 224 -14.71 7.61 14.64
CA ARG A 224 -14.13 8.95 14.84
C ARG A 224 -12.62 8.88 14.80
N TYR A 225 -12.06 7.86 15.44
CA TYR A 225 -10.63 7.65 15.43
C TYR A 225 -10.14 7.29 14.03
N ILE A 226 -10.81 6.37 13.33
CA ILE A 226 -10.46 6.01 11.94
C ILE A 226 -10.46 7.25 11.04
N LYS A 227 -11.49 8.10 11.12
CA LYS A 227 -11.55 9.37 10.37
C LYS A 227 -10.43 10.36 10.71
N SER A 228 -9.78 10.23 11.86
CA SER A 228 -8.62 11.06 12.20
C SER A 228 -7.29 10.51 11.68
N LEU A 229 -7.26 9.27 11.17
CA LEU A 229 -6.06 8.62 10.64
C LEU A 229 -5.86 8.87 9.14
N PHE A 230 -6.89 9.35 8.45
CA PHE A 230 -6.95 9.59 7.00
C PHE A 230 -7.39 11.03 6.76
#